data_AF-A0A3D0XHW9-F1
#
_entry.id   AF-A0A3D0XHW9-F1
#
_cell.length_a   1.000
_cell.length_b   1.000
_cell.length_c   1.000
_cell.angle_alpha   90.00
_cell.angle_beta   90.00
_cell.angle_gamma   90.00
#
_symmetry.space_group_name_H-M   'P 1'
#
loop_
_entity.id
_entity.type
_entity.pdbx_description
1 polymer ?
#
loop_
_entity_poly.entity_id
_entity_poly.type
_entity_poly.pdbx_seq_one_letter_code
_entity_poly.pdbx_strand_id
1 'polypeptide(L)'
;MGLESINEKLLARSAGWEAMKRARQYLASGAVLEATWRDSKALGKIQAGGQVYQAGLHFESELDIDNQCPCRDSRQSGLLCAHSVAVALGTLFPDEVSSSPKNRQPKGEPEAESAGNVPRVTQETKSPGPWFRHDDQAKNSLSIRFLLSPNSLAQWLPAELSLMLEVLRDGEAFPIMAMDRNKAYRISERDQELMLWLQQDQQCVLGPVWRVNSSTFSTLLEKLGSGSCVMLGRKQTIPIDEEVWFPPMEVGLKSSGELRLSLACVRPPQGFFPGQPSYVFLGDCLKPVGIPGDWLSLLQQPLDIKREEVPATLHRLERWAGSGFP
;
A
#
# COMPACT_ATOMS: atom_id res chain seq x y z
N MET A 1 -35.42 -2.27 -7.07
CA MET A 1 -35.48 -3.28 -8.15
C MET A 1 -34.10 -3.90 -8.22
N GLY A 2 -33.97 -5.19 -7.94
CA GLY A 2 -32.66 -5.86 -7.88
C GLY A 2 -32.02 -5.99 -9.26
N LEU A 3 -30.72 -6.24 -9.29
CA LEU A 3 -29.97 -6.46 -10.54
C LEU A 3 -30.45 -7.74 -11.24
N GLU A 4 -30.82 -7.63 -12.52
CA GLU A 4 -31.28 -8.78 -13.32
C GLU A 4 -30.11 -9.67 -13.79
N SER A 5 -28.91 -9.10 -13.93
CA SER A 5 -27.69 -9.82 -14.30
C SER A 5 -26.44 -9.18 -13.68
N ILE A 6 -25.36 -9.96 -13.59
CA ILE A 6 -24.07 -9.52 -13.07
C ILE A 6 -22.96 -9.77 -14.09
N ASN A 7 -21.81 -9.13 -13.91
CA ASN A 7 -20.63 -9.36 -14.75
C ASN A 7 -19.35 -9.34 -13.91
N GLU A 8 -18.27 -9.85 -14.50
CA GLU A 8 -16.99 -9.98 -13.80
C GLU A 8 -16.40 -8.64 -13.36
N LYS A 9 -16.62 -7.56 -14.13
CA LYS A 9 -16.13 -6.21 -13.79
C LYS A 9 -16.80 -5.66 -12.54
N LEU A 10 -18.11 -5.89 -12.38
CA LEU A 10 -18.87 -5.52 -11.19
C LEU A 10 -18.33 -6.25 -9.96
N LEU A 11 -18.15 -7.57 -10.06
CA LEU A 11 -17.59 -8.38 -8.98
C LEU A 11 -16.17 -7.93 -8.59
N ALA A 12 -15.32 -7.66 -9.56
CA ALA A 12 -13.96 -7.19 -9.33
C ALA A 12 -13.91 -5.79 -8.68
N ARG A 13 -14.82 -4.89 -9.07
CA ARG A 13 -14.95 -3.55 -8.48
C ARG A 13 -15.46 -3.61 -7.05
N SER A 14 -16.47 -4.43 -6.77
CA SER A 14 -17.15 -4.44 -5.47
C SER A 14 -16.46 -5.32 -4.42
N ALA A 15 -15.83 -6.43 -4.82
CA ALA A 15 -15.18 -7.34 -3.86
C ALA A 15 -13.70 -7.02 -3.58
N GLY A 16 -13.08 -6.22 -4.44
CA GLY A 16 -11.65 -5.97 -4.37
C GLY A 16 -10.80 -7.11 -4.92
N TRP A 17 -9.55 -6.78 -5.23
CA TRP A 17 -8.66 -7.66 -6.01
C TRP A 17 -8.28 -8.96 -5.29
N GLU A 18 -8.08 -8.93 -3.97
CA GLU A 18 -7.71 -10.13 -3.20
C GLU A 18 -8.82 -11.18 -3.19
N ALA A 19 -10.06 -10.76 -2.90
CA ALA A 19 -11.22 -11.63 -2.92
C ALA A 19 -11.44 -12.19 -4.33
N MET A 20 -11.30 -11.34 -5.36
CA MET A 20 -11.44 -11.73 -6.77
C MET A 20 -10.36 -12.74 -7.21
N LYS A 21 -9.10 -12.54 -6.83
CA LYS A 21 -8.01 -13.45 -7.18
C LYS A 21 -8.19 -14.82 -6.54
N ARG A 22 -8.52 -14.85 -5.24
CA ARG A 22 -8.81 -16.11 -4.53
C ARG A 22 -10.07 -16.77 -5.09
N ALA A 23 -11.09 -15.99 -5.45
CA ALA A 23 -12.31 -16.51 -6.07
C ALA A 23 -12.03 -17.22 -7.40
N ARG A 24 -11.20 -16.63 -8.27
CA ARG A 24 -10.75 -17.26 -9.52
C ARG A 24 -9.96 -18.55 -9.27
N GLN A 25 -9.12 -18.57 -8.23
CA GLN A 25 -8.38 -19.79 -7.86
C GLN A 25 -9.32 -20.91 -7.39
N TYR A 26 -10.37 -20.58 -6.63
CA TYR A 26 -11.38 -21.55 -6.22
C TYR A 26 -12.21 -22.07 -7.40
N LEU A 27 -12.56 -21.21 -8.34
CA LEU A 27 -13.28 -21.66 -9.54
C LEU A 27 -12.39 -22.57 -10.41
N ALA A 28 -11.15 -22.14 -10.67
CA ALA A 28 -10.20 -22.92 -11.48
C ALA A 28 -9.77 -24.25 -10.85
N SER A 29 -9.81 -24.38 -9.52
CA SER A 29 -9.50 -25.64 -8.83
C SER A 29 -10.69 -26.58 -8.72
N GLY A 30 -11.88 -26.19 -9.22
CA GLY A 30 -13.12 -26.95 -9.06
C GLY A 30 -13.64 -26.97 -7.63
N ALA A 31 -13.25 -26.00 -6.80
CA ALA A 31 -13.72 -25.89 -5.42
C ALA A 31 -15.17 -25.41 -5.31
N VAL A 32 -15.70 -24.75 -6.35
CA VAL A 32 -17.12 -24.37 -6.44
C VAL A 32 -17.93 -25.59 -6.88
N LEU A 33 -18.78 -26.10 -5.99
CA LEU A 33 -19.54 -27.34 -6.19
C LEU A 33 -20.89 -27.08 -6.87
N GLU A 34 -21.52 -25.96 -6.53
CA GLU A 34 -22.83 -25.54 -7.05
C GLU A 34 -22.84 -24.02 -7.16
N ALA A 35 -23.40 -23.47 -8.24
CA ALA A 35 -23.61 -22.03 -8.41
C ALA A 35 -24.92 -21.80 -9.19
N THR A 36 -25.78 -20.92 -8.70
CA THR A 36 -27.06 -20.60 -9.36
C THR A 36 -27.39 -19.12 -9.19
N TRP A 37 -27.86 -18.50 -10.26
CA TRP A 37 -28.40 -17.14 -10.26
C TRP A 37 -29.94 -17.18 -10.24
N ARG A 38 -30.57 -16.53 -9.26
CA ARG A 38 -32.04 -16.35 -9.19
C ARG A 38 -32.39 -15.13 -8.35
N ASP A 39 -33.40 -14.35 -8.76
CA ASP A 39 -33.96 -13.24 -7.99
C ASP A 39 -32.90 -12.25 -7.45
N SER A 40 -31.95 -11.86 -8.32
CA SER A 40 -30.82 -10.98 -7.97
C SER A 40 -29.90 -11.56 -6.88
N LYS A 41 -29.79 -12.89 -6.81
CA LYS A 41 -28.91 -13.60 -5.89
C LYS A 41 -28.05 -14.61 -6.64
N ALA A 42 -26.75 -14.60 -6.34
CA ALA A 42 -25.84 -15.68 -6.68
C ALA A 42 -25.69 -16.58 -5.44
N LEU A 43 -26.22 -17.79 -5.47
CA LEU A 43 -26.18 -18.74 -4.35
C LEU A 43 -25.53 -20.06 -4.77
N GLY A 44 -24.85 -20.72 -3.84
CA GLY A 44 -24.14 -21.95 -4.16
C GLY A 44 -23.38 -22.58 -3.00
N LYS A 45 -22.57 -23.58 -3.33
CA LYS A 45 -21.71 -24.30 -2.39
C LYS A 45 -20.27 -24.28 -2.86
N ILE A 46 -19.35 -24.10 -1.93
CA ILE A 46 -17.91 -24.07 -2.20
C ILE A 46 -17.14 -24.81 -1.11
N GLN A 47 -16.15 -25.61 -1.50
CA GLN A 47 -15.26 -26.30 -0.58
C GLN A 47 -13.97 -25.51 -0.38
N ALA A 48 -13.70 -25.06 0.84
CA ALA A 48 -12.49 -24.32 1.18
C ALA A 48 -11.95 -24.76 2.54
N GLY A 49 -10.64 -24.98 2.65
CA GLY A 49 -10.00 -25.38 3.91
C GLY A 49 -10.55 -26.68 4.52
N GLY A 50 -11.02 -27.61 3.68
CA GLY A 50 -11.59 -28.89 4.12
C GLY A 50 -13.05 -28.83 4.59
N GLN A 51 -13.70 -27.66 4.55
CA GLN A 51 -15.13 -27.50 4.87
C GLN A 51 -15.93 -27.02 3.66
N VAL A 52 -17.22 -27.33 3.63
CA VAL A 52 -18.16 -26.86 2.61
C VAL A 52 -18.97 -25.70 3.16
N TYR A 53 -18.93 -24.56 2.47
CA TYR A 53 -19.67 -23.35 2.81
C TYR A 53 -20.87 -23.20 1.88
N GLN A 54 -22.04 -22.89 2.44
CA GLN A 54 -23.14 -22.28 1.69
C GLN A 54 -22.82 -20.79 1.58
N ALA A 55 -22.48 -20.33 0.38
CA ALA A 55 -22.00 -18.97 0.14
C ALA A 55 -22.79 -18.31 -0.99
N GLY A 56 -22.79 -16.98 -1.01
CA GLY A 56 -23.52 -16.24 -2.02
C GLY A 56 -23.56 -14.74 -1.80
N LEU A 57 -24.06 -14.04 -2.80
CA LEU A 57 -24.23 -12.59 -2.83
C LEU A 57 -25.68 -12.24 -3.17
N HIS A 58 -26.25 -11.27 -2.46
CA HIS A 58 -27.51 -10.63 -2.84
C HIS A 58 -27.25 -9.22 -3.35
N PHE A 59 -27.81 -8.89 -4.51
CA PHE A 59 -27.58 -7.61 -5.18
C PHE A 59 -28.86 -6.76 -5.10
N GLU A 60 -28.87 -5.78 -4.19
CA GLU A 60 -29.92 -4.75 -4.17
C GLU A 60 -29.66 -3.70 -5.25
N SER A 61 -28.39 -3.34 -5.48
CA SER A 61 -27.93 -2.48 -6.58
C SER A 61 -26.45 -2.77 -6.94
N GLU A 62 -25.87 -2.05 -7.92
CA GLU A 62 -24.45 -2.26 -8.27
C GLU A 62 -23.47 -1.84 -7.17
N LEU A 63 -23.93 -0.99 -6.25
CA LEU A 63 -23.14 -0.44 -5.15
C LEU A 63 -23.55 -1.04 -3.80
N ASP A 64 -24.68 -1.75 -3.75
CA ASP A 64 -25.25 -2.32 -2.53
C ASP A 64 -25.40 -3.84 -2.70
N ILE A 65 -24.43 -4.56 -2.14
CA ILE A 65 -24.25 -6.00 -2.30
C ILE A 65 -24.03 -6.60 -0.93
N ASP A 66 -24.95 -7.47 -0.55
CA ASP A 66 -24.91 -8.16 0.74
C ASP A 66 -24.23 -9.53 0.61
N ASN A 67 -23.34 -9.84 1.54
CA ASN A 67 -22.55 -11.06 1.56
C ASN A 67 -23.18 -12.12 2.47
N GLN A 68 -23.67 -13.19 1.87
CA GLN A 68 -24.40 -14.26 2.53
C GLN A 68 -23.51 -15.44 2.94
N CYS A 69 -22.18 -15.26 3.02
CA CYS A 69 -21.27 -16.32 3.47
C CYS A 69 -21.13 -16.36 5.00
N PRO A 70 -21.15 -17.56 5.63
CA PRO A 70 -20.90 -17.70 7.06
C PRO A 70 -19.40 -17.66 7.43
N CYS A 71 -18.48 -17.44 6.49
CA CYS A 71 -17.06 -17.43 6.78
C CYS A 71 -16.65 -16.23 7.67
N ARG A 72 -15.54 -16.38 8.39
CA ARG A 72 -15.03 -15.36 9.32
C ARG A 72 -14.87 -14.01 8.63
N ASP A 73 -14.25 -13.96 7.47
CA ASP A 73 -14.02 -12.73 6.71
C ASP A 73 -15.33 -11.96 6.44
N SER A 74 -16.40 -12.67 6.05
CA SER A 74 -17.73 -12.10 5.82
C SER A 74 -18.32 -11.53 7.12
N ARG A 75 -18.28 -12.30 8.21
CA ARG A 75 -18.88 -11.93 9.51
C ARG A 75 -18.15 -10.80 10.23
N GLN A 76 -16.82 -10.71 10.08
CA GLN A 76 -15.99 -9.77 10.83
C GLN A 76 -15.77 -8.45 10.11
N SER A 77 -15.69 -8.47 8.78
CA SER A 77 -15.38 -7.27 7.98
C SER A 77 -16.60 -6.65 7.29
N GLY A 78 -17.70 -7.40 7.13
CA GLY A 78 -18.84 -6.98 6.31
C GLY A 78 -18.51 -6.85 4.81
N LEU A 79 -17.30 -7.24 4.38
CA LEU A 79 -16.85 -7.17 2.98
C LEU A 79 -17.22 -8.45 2.20
N LEU A 80 -17.21 -8.35 0.87
CA LEU A 80 -17.43 -9.50 0.00
C LEU A 80 -16.22 -10.45 0.07
N CYS A 81 -16.45 -11.67 0.57
CA CYS A 81 -15.40 -12.65 0.76
C CYS A 81 -15.13 -13.43 -0.54
N ALA A 82 -13.94 -14.02 -0.65
CA ALA A 82 -13.54 -14.81 -1.81
C ALA A 82 -14.50 -15.98 -2.10
N HIS A 83 -15.16 -16.55 -1.07
CA HIS A 83 -16.08 -17.67 -1.23
C HIS A 83 -17.35 -17.27 -1.98
N SER A 84 -18.01 -16.19 -1.56
CA SER A 84 -19.23 -15.69 -2.22
C SER A 84 -18.94 -15.16 -3.63
N VAL A 85 -17.78 -14.52 -3.82
CA VAL A 85 -17.36 -14.05 -5.15
C VAL A 85 -17.08 -15.21 -6.08
N ALA A 86 -16.49 -16.32 -5.60
CA ALA A 86 -16.28 -17.53 -6.40
C ALA A 86 -17.59 -18.16 -6.84
N VAL A 87 -18.59 -18.24 -5.95
CA VAL A 87 -19.94 -18.70 -6.29
C VAL A 87 -20.57 -17.79 -7.34
N ALA A 88 -20.45 -16.47 -7.20
CA ALA A 88 -20.96 -15.52 -8.20
C ALA A 88 -20.25 -15.68 -9.55
N LEU A 89 -18.94 -15.88 -9.59
CA LEU A 89 -18.21 -16.21 -10.82
C LEU A 89 -18.68 -17.54 -11.43
N GLY A 90 -18.95 -18.56 -10.60
CA GLY A 90 -19.49 -19.83 -11.06
C GLY A 90 -20.84 -19.70 -11.78
N THR A 91 -21.65 -18.68 -11.47
CA THR A 91 -22.89 -18.39 -12.22
C THR A 91 -22.63 -17.81 -13.62
N LEU A 92 -21.49 -17.14 -13.82
CA LEU A 92 -21.05 -16.57 -15.10
C LEU A 92 -20.33 -17.62 -15.96
N PHE A 93 -19.70 -18.61 -15.32
CA PHE A 93 -18.92 -19.66 -15.96
C PHE A 93 -19.42 -21.06 -15.55
N PRO A 94 -20.66 -21.45 -15.92
CA PRO A 94 -21.28 -22.71 -15.49
C PRO A 94 -20.53 -23.97 -15.96
N ASP A 95 -19.79 -23.87 -17.07
CA ASP A 95 -18.97 -24.96 -17.60
C ASP A 95 -17.81 -25.33 -16.66
N GLU A 96 -17.22 -24.34 -15.97
CA GLU A 96 -16.12 -24.56 -15.01
C GLU A 96 -16.60 -25.18 -13.70
N VAL A 97 -17.86 -24.97 -13.33
CA VAL A 97 -18.51 -25.58 -12.15
C VAL A 97 -18.93 -27.03 -12.43
N SER A 98 -19.35 -27.32 -13.67
CA SER A 98 -19.82 -28.64 -14.08
C SER A 98 -18.67 -29.63 -14.33
N SER A 99 -17.45 -29.13 -14.55
CA SER A 99 -16.23 -29.93 -14.66
C SER A 99 -15.72 -30.40 -13.29
N SER A 100 -16.37 -31.41 -12.70
CA SER A 100 -15.83 -32.13 -11.54
C SER A 100 -14.45 -32.75 -11.86
N PRO A 101 -13.48 -32.74 -10.92
CA PRO A 101 -12.19 -33.38 -11.12
C PRO A 101 -12.34 -34.90 -11.03
N LYS A 102 -12.69 -35.56 -12.14
CA LYS A 102 -12.43 -37.00 -12.31
C LYS A 102 -10.98 -37.20 -12.71
N ASN A 103 -10.24 -37.77 -11.77
CA ASN A 103 -9.10 -38.66 -12.01
C ASN A 103 -7.80 -38.02 -12.53
N ARG A 104 -6.94 -37.60 -11.61
CA ARG A 104 -5.48 -37.72 -11.79
C ARG A 104 -4.89 -38.46 -10.59
N GLN A 105 -5.00 -39.79 -10.63
CA GLN A 105 -4.13 -40.66 -9.84
C GLN A 105 -2.70 -40.65 -10.42
N PRO A 106 -1.65 -40.70 -9.59
CA PRO A 106 -0.26 -40.79 -10.03
C PRO A 106 0.04 -42.20 -10.54
N LYS A 107 0.64 -42.32 -11.73
CA LYS A 107 1.03 -43.61 -12.32
C LYS A 107 2.49 -43.93 -11.95
N GLY A 108 2.62 -44.76 -10.91
CA GLY A 108 3.61 -45.83 -10.68
C GLY A 108 5.10 -45.59 -10.90
N GLU A 109 5.87 -45.62 -9.81
CA GLU A 109 7.21 -46.22 -9.77
C GLU A 109 7.10 -47.73 -9.44
N PRO A 110 8.03 -48.58 -9.90
CA PRO A 110 8.14 -49.96 -9.44
C PRO A 110 8.91 -50.06 -8.11
N GLU A 111 8.39 -50.84 -7.17
CA GLU A 111 9.03 -51.22 -5.91
C GLU A 111 10.21 -52.19 -6.12
N ALA A 112 11.31 -51.96 -5.39
CA ALA A 112 12.08 -53.02 -4.72
C ALA A 112 12.99 -52.42 -3.62
N GLU A 113 12.56 -52.62 -2.37
CA GLU A 113 13.32 -53.03 -1.19
C GLU A 113 14.69 -52.39 -0.80
N SER A 114 14.63 -51.82 0.42
CA SER A 114 15.53 -52.08 1.56
C SER A 114 16.60 -51.05 1.93
N ALA A 115 16.55 -50.73 3.23
CA ALA A 115 17.61 -50.25 4.11
C ALA A 115 18.12 -48.81 3.97
N GLY A 116 17.89 -48.03 5.05
CA GLY A 116 18.88 -47.07 5.55
C GLY A 116 18.45 -45.60 5.54
N ASN A 117 18.21 -45.08 6.76
CA ASN A 117 18.30 -43.66 7.17
C ASN A 117 17.73 -42.58 6.26
N VAL A 118 16.54 -42.07 6.62
CA VAL A 118 16.08 -40.74 6.17
C VAL A 118 16.51 -39.70 7.22
N PRO A 119 17.35 -38.71 6.86
CA PRO A 119 17.55 -37.55 7.72
C PRO A 119 16.27 -36.73 7.74
N ARG A 120 15.87 -36.31 8.94
CA ARG A 120 14.77 -35.39 9.21
C ARG A 120 15.03 -34.09 8.43
N VAL A 121 14.44 -33.97 7.24
CA VAL A 121 14.34 -32.70 6.53
C VAL A 121 13.34 -31.86 7.31
N THR A 122 13.88 -31.02 8.18
CA THR A 122 13.23 -29.78 8.61
C THR A 122 12.67 -29.10 7.37
N GLN A 123 11.35 -28.92 7.32
CA GLN A 123 10.72 -28.01 6.38
C GLN A 123 11.20 -26.60 6.70
N GLU A 124 12.36 -26.26 6.18
CA GLU A 124 12.78 -24.87 6.05
C GLU A 124 11.78 -24.22 5.10
N THR A 125 10.94 -23.37 5.67
CA THR A 125 10.22 -22.33 4.94
C THR A 125 11.25 -21.57 4.12
N LYS A 126 11.33 -21.86 2.81
CA LYS A 126 12.17 -21.12 1.88
C LYS A 126 11.77 -19.66 1.98
N SER A 127 12.64 -18.83 2.54
CA SER A 127 12.54 -17.38 2.49
C SER A 127 12.31 -16.97 1.03
N PRO A 128 11.40 -16.01 0.76
CA PRO A 128 11.26 -15.50 -0.60
C PRO A 128 12.63 -14.99 -1.07
N GLY A 129 13.10 -15.50 -2.21
CA GLY A 129 14.39 -15.12 -2.78
C GLY A 129 14.50 -13.61 -3.02
N PRO A 130 15.72 -13.09 -3.24
CA PRO A 130 15.96 -11.67 -3.41
C PRO A 130 15.13 -11.08 -4.55
N TRP A 131 14.63 -9.86 -4.35
CA TRP A 131 13.79 -9.17 -5.34
C TRP A 131 14.54 -8.82 -6.62
N PHE A 132 15.86 -8.64 -6.53
CA PHE A 132 16.74 -8.22 -7.61
C PHE A 132 18.10 -8.92 -7.52
N ARG A 133 18.88 -8.82 -8.60
CA ARG A 133 20.29 -9.21 -8.63
C ARG A 133 21.10 -8.05 -9.20
N HIS A 134 22.14 -7.64 -8.49
CA HIS A 134 23.03 -6.57 -8.91
C HIS A 134 24.32 -7.14 -9.52
N ASP A 135 24.76 -6.56 -10.64
CA ASP A 135 26.06 -6.80 -11.26
C ASP A 135 26.51 -5.52 -11.99
N ASP A 136 27.70 -5.00 -11.66
CA ASP A 136 28.27 -3.79 -12.27
C ASP A 136 28.55 -3.95 -13.77
N GLN A 137 28.76 -5.18 -14.24
CA GLN A 137 29.01 -5.50 -15.64
C GLN A 137 27.73 -5.77 -16.43
N ALA A 138 26.56 -5.72 -15.80
CA ALA A 138 25.29 -5.93 -16.47
C ALA A 138 25.03 -4.85 -17.55
N LYS A 139 24.48 -5.30 -18.69
CA LYS A 139 24.19 -4.42 -19.84
C LYS A 139 23.05 -3.44 -19.57
N ASN A 140 22.05 -3.85 -18.80
CA ASN A 140 20.85 -3.06 -18.53
C ASN A 140 20.97 -2.40 -17.15
N SER A 141 20.72 -1.09 -17.09
CA SER A 141 20.60 -0.37 -15.83
C SER A 141 19.15 -0.30 -15.35
N LEU A 142 18.96 -0.35 -14.04
CA LEU A 142 17.67 -0.14 -13.40
C LEU A 142 17.73 1.01 -12.39
N SER A 143 16.69 1.83 -12.39
CA SER A 143 16.37 2.77 -11.32
C SER A 143 14.93 2.61 -10.87
N ILE A 144 14.61 3.13 -9.70
CA ILE A 144 13.30 2.93 -9.06
C ILE A 144 12.58 4.27 -8.96
N ARG A 145 11.25 4.22 -9.06
CA ARG A 145 10.37 5.38 -8.97
C ARG A 145 9.09 5.02 -8.24
N PHE A 146 8.58 5.97 -7.46
CA PHE A 146 7.33 5.84 -6.72
C PHE A 146 6.25 6.73 -7.33
N LEU A 147 5.08 6.15 -7.62
CA LEU A 147 3.90 6.86 -8.12
C LEU A 147 2.82 6.88 -7.04
N LEU A 148 2.46 8.06 -6.56
CA LEU A 148 1.32 8.28 -5.69
C LEU A 148 0.04 8.45 -6.50
N SER A 149 -1.11 8.12 -5.90
CA SER A 149 -2.40 8.48 -6.49
C SER A 149 -2.55 10.02 -6.60
N PRO A 150 -3.28 10.57 -7.60
CA PRO A 150 -3.29 12.00 -7.91
C PRO A 150 -3.65 12.96 -6.77
N ASN A 151 -4.33 12.48 -5.73
CA ASN A 151 -4.77 13.31 -4.59
C ASN A 151 -4.08 12.93 -3.27
N SER A 152 -3.06 12.08 -3.29
CA SER A 152 -2.45 11.53 -2.05
C SER A 152 -1.80 12.59 -1.16
N LEU A 153 -1.41 13.73 -1.75
CA LEU A 153 -0.75 14.84 -1.04
C LEU A 153 -1.72 15.98 -0.69
N ALA A 154 -3.00 15.89 -1.10
CA ALA A 154 -3.98 16.95 -0.89
C ALA A 154 -4.59 16.94 0.52
N GLN A 155 -4.35 15.88 1.30
CA GLN A 155 -4.84 15.74 2.66
C GLN A 155 -3.76 16.13 3.66
N TRP A 156 -4.16 16.90 4.67
CA TRP A 156 -3.37 17.10 5.86
C TRP A 156 -3.28 15.79 6.67
N LEU A 157 -2.05 15.30 6.90
CA LEU A 157 -1.77 14.08 7.67
C LEU A 157 -2.61 12.86 7.21
N PRO A 158 -2.39 12.33 6.00
CA PRO A 158 -3.15 11.20 5.52
C PRO A 158 -2.89 9.96 6.37
N ALA A 159 -3.96 9.26 6.76
CA ALA A 159 -3.86 8.02 7.51
C ALA A 159 -3.14 6.92 6.71
N GLU A 160 -3.37 6.89 5.40
CA GLU A 160 -2.77 5.95 4.47
C GLU A 160 -2.50 6.65 3.13
N LEU A 161 -1.35 6.33 2.52
CA LEU A 161 -0.98 6.69 1.16
C LEU A 161 -0.88 5.41 0.32
N SER A 162 -1.33 5.50 -0.93
CA SER A 162 -1.18 4.45 -1.92
C SER A 162 -0.08 4.81 -2.91
N LEU A 163 0.96 3.98 -2.96
CA LEU A 163 2.11 4.11 -3.86
C LEU A 163 2.19 2.93 -4.82
N MET A 164 2.55 3.17 -6.07
CA MET A 164 2.97 2.14 -7.01
C MET A 164 4.48 2.22 -7.19
N LEU A 165 5.14 1.07 -7.18
CA LEU A 165 6.57 0.97 -7.38
C LEU A 165 6.85 0.60 -8.84
N GLU A 166 7.48 1.52 -9.55
CA GLU A 166 7.92 1.33 -10.93
C GLU A 166 9.44 1.22 -10.98
N VAL A 167 9.92 0.40 -11.91
CA VAL A 167 11.33 0.33 -12.29
C VAL A 167 11.48 0.94 -13.67
N LEU A 168 12.56 1.68 -13.86
CA LEU A 168 12.95 2.23 -15.15
C LEU A 168 14.10 1.41 -15.70
N ARG A 169 13.89 0.81 -16.87
CA ARG A 169 14.95 0.12 -17.64
C ARG A 169 15.12 0.86 -18.95
N ASP A 170 16.32 1.36 -19.19
CA ASP A 170 16.66 2.05 -20.44
C ASP A 170 15.68 3.19 -20.79
N GLY A 171 15.13 3.86 -19.77
CA GLY A 171 14.17 4.96 -19.88
C GLY A 171 12.68 4.56 -19.89
N GLU A 172 12.37 3.28 -20.06
CA GLU A 172 10.98 2.78 -20.02
C GLU A 172 10.57 2.38 -18.60
N ALA A 173 9.42 2.88 -18.14
CA ALA A 173 8.87 2.57 -16.83
C ALA A 173 7.90 1.38 -16.89
N PHE A 174 8.06 0.45 -15.97
CA PHE A 174 7.14 -0.68 -15.79
C PHE A 174 6.98 -1.00 -14.31
N PRO A 175 5.84 -1.62 -13.91
CA PRO A 175 5.65 -2.05 -12.53
C PRO A 175 6.79 -2.99 -12.11
N ILE A 176 7.29 -2.84 -10.88
CA ILE A 176 8.38 -3.68 -10.35
C ILE A 176 8.08 -5.19 -10.44
N MET A 177 6.80 -5.57 -10.46
CA MET A 177 6.36 -6.95 -10.62
C MET A 177 6.71 -7.56 -11.99
N ALA A 178 6.86 -6.74 -13.03
CA ALA A 178 7.21 -7.19 -14.38
C ALA A 178 8.74 -7.31 -14.58
N MET A 179 9.53 -7.01 -13.55
CA MET A 179 10.98 -7.18 -13.56
C MET A 179 11.37 -8.67 -13.57
N ASP A 180 12.36 -9.03 -14.39
CA ASP A 180 12.89 -10.39 -14.47
C ASP A 180 13.91 -10.61 -13.34
N ARG A 181 13.45 -11.23 -12.25
CA ARG A 181 14.25 -11.47 -11.03
C ARG A 181 15.42 -12.42 -11.22
N ASN A 182 15.47 -13.14 -12.36
CA ASN A 182 16.57 -14.06 -12.65
C ASN A 182 17.74 -13.36 -13.37
N LYS A 183 17.51 -12.17 -13.92
CA LYS A 183 18.55 -11.36 -14.56
C LYS A 183 19.26 -10.46 -13.57
N ALA A 184 20.54 -10.22 -13.84
CA ALA A 184 21.33 -9.23 -13.14
C ALA A 184 21.24 -7.86 -13.83
N TYR A 185 21.22 -6.80 -13.04
CA TYR A 185 21.09 -5.43 -13.48
C TYR A 185 22.13 -4.53 -12.81
N ARG A 186 22.52 -3.46 -13.50
CA ARG A 186 23.33 -2.40 -12.90
C ARG A 186 22.40 -1.44 -12.16
N ILE A 187 22.53 -1.36 -10.84
CA ILE A 187 21.62 -0.62 -9.95
C ILE A 187 22.48 0.31 -9.10
N SER A 188 22.07 1.56 -8.93
CA SER A 188 22.80 2.51 -8.06
C SER A 188 22.83 2.03 -6.60
N GLU A 189 23.88 2.37 -5.85
CA GLU A 189 23.99 2.03 -4.43
C GLU A 189 22.74 2.45 -3.64
N ARG A 190 22.27 3.69 -3.86
CA ARG A 190 21.02 4.22 -3.30
C ARG A 190 19.80 3.33 -3.61
N ASP A 191 19.62 2.93 -4.87
CA ASP A 191 18.48 2.07 -5.26
C ASP A 191 18.61 0.65 -4.70
N GLN A 192 19.84 0.13 -4.54
CA GLN A 192 20.08 -1.17 -3.91
C GLN A 192 19.66 -1.13 -2.43
N GLU A 193 20.12 -0.13 -1.68
CA GLU A 193 19.75 0.07 -0.28
C GLU A 193 18.23 0.22 -0.12
N LEU A 194 17.60 1.00 -1.00
CA LEU A 194 16.16 1.21 -0.98
C LEU A 194 15.40 -0.09 -1.25
N MET A 195 15.81 -0.91 -2.22
CA MET A 195 15.16 -2.20 -2.46
C MET A 195 15.36 -3.19 -1.33
N LEU A 196 16.53 -3.22 -0.70
CA LEU A 196 16.77 -4.07 0.46
C LEU A 196 15.88 -3.66 1.63
N TRP A 197 15.76 -2.36 1.89
CA TRP A 197 14.84 -1.83 2.90
C TRP A 197 13.38 -2.20 2.60
N LEU A 198 12.93 -2.01 1.36
CA LEU A 198 11.58 -2.40 0.93
C LEU A 198 11.33 -3.91 1.08
N GLN A 199 12.31 -4.75 0.72
CA GLN A 199 12.19 -6.20 0.84
C GLN A 199 12.06 -6.67 2.31
N GLN A 200 12.60 -5.89 3.26
CA GLN A 200 12.51 -6.18 4.69
C GLN A 200 11.17 -5.76 5.30
N ASP A 201 10.46 -4.82 4.67
CA ASP A 201 9.16 -4.35 5.15
C ASP A 201 8.07 -5.40 4.86
N GLN A 202 7.51 -6.00 5.91
CA GLN A 202 6.45 -7.00 5.80
C GLN A 202 5.15 -6.44 5.20
N GLN A 203 4.95 -5.13 5.25
CA GLN A 203 3.82 -4.44 4.60
C GLN A 203 4.11 -4.12 3.13
N CYS A 204 5.38 -4.10 2.74
CA CYS A 204 5.79 -3.96 1.35
C CYS A 204 5.72 -5.31 0.64
N VAL A 205 4.56 -5.61 0.09
CA VAL A 205 4.41 -6.72 -0.84
C VAL A 205 4.69 -6.17 -2.24
N LEU A 206 5.59 -6.84 -3.00
CA LEU A 206 5.68 -6.61 -4.45
C LEU A 206 4.30 -6.87 -5.06
N GLY A 207 3.59 -5.77 -5.31
CA GLY A 207 2.19 -5.73 -5.69
C GLY A 207 1.93 -4.48 -6.52
N PRO A 208 0.71 -4.35 -7.09
CA PRO A 208 0.38 -3.19 -7.93
C PRO A 208 0.30 -1.90 -7.12
N VAL A 209 -0.03 -1.98 -5.82
CA VAL A 209 -0.13 -0.85 -4.90
C VAL A 209 0.43 -1.26 -3.55
N TRP A 210 1.33 -0.44 -3.02
CA TRP A 210 1.87 -0.49 -1.67
C TRP A 210 1.18 0.60 -0.84
N ARG A 211 0.56 0.19 0.26
CA ARG A 211 -0.12 1.09 1.19
C ARG A 211 0.78 1.34 2.38
N VAL A 212 0.96 2.62 2.72
CA VAL A 212 1.84 3.04 3.81
C VAL A 212 1.15 4.11 4.64
N ASN A 213 1.45 4.18 5.92
CA ASN A 213 1.06 5.33 6.73
C ASN A 213 2.01 6.51 6.48
N SER A 214 1.66 7.68 7.02
CA SER A 214 2.48 8.89 6.86
C SER A 214 3.92 8.76 7.41
N SER A 215 4.13 7.97 8.46
CA SER A 215 5.48 7.77 9.02
C SER A 215 6.40 6.93 8.14
N THR A 216 5.88 5.83 7.60
CA THR A 216 6.62 5.01 6.62
C THR A 216 6.89 5.81 5.36
N PHE A 217 5.95 6.67 4.94
CA PHE A 217 6.18 7.59 3.82
C PHE A 217 7.30 8.61 4.13
N SER A 218 7.34 9.16 5.34
CA SER A 218 8.43 10.05 5.77
C SER A 218 9.81 9.37 5.70
N THR A 219 9.92 8.13 6.16
CA THR A 219 11.16 7.32 6.04
C THR A 219 11.51 7.03 4.59
N LEU A 220 10.52 6.80 3.72
CA LEU A 220 10.76 6.66 2.28
C LEU A 220 11.37 7.93 1.68
N LEU A 221 10.85 9.12 2.03
CA LEU A 221 11.36 10.39 1.52
C LEU A 221 12.81 10.62 1.94
N GLU A 222 13.15 10.31 3.19
CA GLU A 222 14.52 10.37 3.71
C GLU A 222 15.44 9.41 2.95
N LYS A 223 15.02 8.16 2.72
CA LYS A 223 15.81 7.16 1.97
C LYS A 223 16.00 7.52 0.49
N LEU A 224 15.05 8.25 -0.11
CA LEU A 224 15.17 8.72 -1.48
C LEU A 224 16.21 9.83 -1.61
N GLY A 225 16.33 10.69 -0.61
CA GLY A 225 17.35 11.72 -0.51
C GLY A 225 17.33 12.79 -1.62
N SER A 226 18.40 13.58 -1.68
CA SER A 226 18.51 14.76 -2.55
C SER A 226 18.48 14.43 -4.04
N GLY A 227 17.81 15.29 -4.80
CA GLY A 227 17.68 15.15 -6.25
C GLY A 227 16.69 14.06 -6.69
N SER A 228 16.09 13.34 -5.74
CA SER A 228 15.01 12.40 -6.01
C SER A 228 13.65 13.08 -6.13
N CYS A 229 12.69 12.35 -6.66
CA CYS A 229 11.33 12.80 -6.80
C CYS A 229 10.35 11.65 -6.62
N VAL A 230 9.13 11.99 -6.23
CA VAL A 230 7.98 11.10 -6.33
C VAL A 230 7.05 11.61 -7.42
N MET A 231 6.30 10.72 -8.04
CA MET A 231 5.31 11.11 -9.04
C MET A 231 3.93 11.21 -8.39
N LEU A 232 3.18 12.27 -8.71
CA LEU A 232 1.76 12.38 -8.42
C LEU A 232 0.99 12.00 -9.69
N GLY A 233 0.37 10.82 -9.67
CA GLY A 233 -0.10 10.16 -10.90
C GLY A 233 1.05 9.86 -11.87
N ARG A 234 0.80 10.02 -13.18
CA ARG A 234 1.78 9.73 -14.26
C ARG A 234 2.35 10.96 -14.95
N LYS A 235 1.94 12.15 -14.55
CA LYS A 235 2.28 13.40 -15.27
C LYS A 235 3.04 14.40 -14.42
N GLN A 236 2.81 14.39 -13.11
CA GLN A 236 3.38 15.39 -12.23
C GLN A 236 4.52 14.76 -11.43
N THR A 237 5.64 15.45 -11.43
CA THR A 237 6.83 15.10 -10.64
C THR A 237 6.89 16.05 -9.46
N ILE A 238 6.98 15.51 -8.25
CA ILE A 238 7.15 16.24 -7.00
C ILE A 238 8.59 16.04 -6.52
N PRO A 239 9.47 17.03 -6.66
CA PRO A 239 10.83 16.96 -6.13
C PRO A 239 10.83 16.82 -4.60
N ILE A 240 11.82 16.08 -4.12
CA ILE A 240 12.20 16.04 -2.71
C ILE A 240 13.42 16.95 -2.55
N ASP A 241 13.25 17.99 -1.77
CA ASP A 241 14.30 18.95 -1.46
C ASP A 241 14.71 18.78 0.01
N GLU A 242 15.99 18.45 0.24
CA GLU A 242 16.52 18.20 1.58
C GLU A 242 16.78 19.49 2.37
N GLU A 243 16.70 20.66 1.73
CA GLU A 243 16.78 21.93 2.44
C GLU A 243 15.63 22.03 3.45
N VAL A 244 16.00 22.11 4.73
CA VAL A 244 15.06 22.19 5.83
C VAL A 244 14.23 23.47 5.69
N TRP A 245 12.92 23.31 5.58
CA TRP A 245 11.99 24.42 5.56
C TRP A 245 11.69 24.87 6.98
N PHE A 246 12.15 26.07 7.32
CA PHE A 246 11.79 26.77 8.55
C PHE A 246 10.52 27.61 8.29
N PRO A 247 9.39 27.29 8.93
CA PRO A 247 8.15 28.04 8.71
C PRO A 247 8.33 29.51 9.13
N PRO A 248 7.96 30.49 8.28
CA PRO A 248 7.94 31.88 8.73
C PRO A 248 6.89 32.04 9.84
N MET A 249 7.28 32.66 10.95
CA MET A 249 6.44 32.81 12.15
C MET A 249 6.20 34.28 12.48
N GLU A 250 4.97 34.59 12.84
CA GLU A 250 4.59 35.86 13.47
C GLU A 250 4.38 35.64 14.97
N VAL A 251 4.89 36.57 15.77
CA VAL A 251 4.84 36.52 17.22
C VAL A 251 4.13 37.78 17.72
N GLY A 252 2.94 37.61 18.32
CA GLY A 252 2.13 38.71 18.83
C GLY A 252 1.93 38.61 20.34
N LEU A 253 2.17 39.70 21.08
CA LEU A 253 1.85 39.78 22.51
C LEU A 253 0.42 40.30 22.70
N LYS A 254 -0.44 39.51 23.35
CA LYS A 254 -1.79 39.94 23.70
C LYS A 254 -1.76 40.89 24.90
N SER A 255 -2.79 41.71 25.05
CA SER A 255 -2.96 42.60 26.21
C SER A 255 -3.08 41.84 27.55
N SER A 256 -3.49 40.57 27.52
CA SER A 256 -3.50 39.66 28.68
C SER A 256 -2.09 39.24 29.14
N GLY A 257 -1.06 39.48 28.33
CA GLY A 257 0.31 39.01 28.54
C GLY A 257 0.58 37.59 28.03
N GLU A 258 -0.39 36.96 27.35
CA GLU A 258 -0.17 35.74 26.58
C GLU A 258 0.53 36.04 25.26
N LEU A 259 1.33 35.08 24.77
CA LEU A 259 2.00 35.18 23.48
C LEU A 259 1.24 34.34 22.45
N ARG A 260 0.91 34.92 21.30
CA ARG A 260 0.32 34.20 20.17
C ARG A 260 1.40 33.98 19.12
N LEU A 261 1.59 32.72 18.74
CA LEU A 261 2.42 32.31 17.62
C LEU A 261 1.51 31.94 16.46
N SER A 262 1.80 32.43 15.26
CA SER A 262 1.08 32.07 14.03
C SER A 262 2.03 31.92 12.84
N LEU A 263 1.62 31.16 11.83
CA LEU A 263 2.38 31.11 10.58
C LEU A 263 2.21 32.42 9.81
N ALA A 264 3.33 32.99 9.37
CA ALA A 264 3.40 34.15 8.48
C ALA A 264 3.59 33.72 7.02
N CYS A 265 2.97 32.62 6.61
CA CYS A 265 3.11 32.08 5.26
C CYS A 265 2.00 32.60 4.33
N VAL A 266 2.38 33.06 3.14
CA VAL A 266 1.42 33.41 2.07
C VAL A 266 0.63 32.18 1.61
N ARG A 267 1.30 31.01 1.58
CA ARG A 267 0.71 29.72 1.27
C ARG A 267 1.11 28.73 2.38
N PRO A 268 0.15 28.25 3.21
CA PRO A 268 0.46 27.24 4.21
C PRO A 268 0.78 25.90 3.55
N PRO A 269 1.49 25.00 4.26
CA PRO A 269 1.69 23.65 3.78
C PRO A 269 0.35 22.94 3.52
N GLN A 270 0.30 22.15 2.46
CA GLN A 270 -0.88 21.40 2.04
C GLN A 270 -0.92 19.99 2.62
N GLY A 271 0.24 19.46 3.03
CA GLY A 271 0.38 18.14 3.62
C GLY A 271 1.49 18.12 4.66
N PHE A 272 1.36 17.19 5.61
CA PHE A 272 2.33 16.95 6.68
C PHE A 272 2.48 15.45 6.89
N PHE A 273 3.73 15.00 7.00
CA PHE A 273 4.11 13.60 7.12
C PHE A 273 5.06 13.46 8.32
N PRO A 274 4.56 13.00 9.48
CA PRO A 274 5.37 12.88 10.69
C PRO A 274 6.41 11.80 10.52
N GLY A 275 7.62 12.07 10.98
CA GLY A 275 8.75 11.16 10.95
C GLY A 275 9.98 11.80 11.56
N GLN A 276 11.13 11.15 11.42
CA GLN A 276 12.42 11.68 11.83
C GLN A 276 13.36 11.59 10.62
N PRO A 277 13.52 12.66 9.82
CA PRO A 277 12.84 13.96 9.93
C PRO A 277 11.37 13.90 9.48
N SER A 278 10.56 14.88 9.91
CA SER A 278 9.19 15.07 9.41
C SER A 278 9.21 15.90 8.13
N TYR A 279 8.27 15.65 7.21
CA TYR A 279 8.17 16.36 5.94
C TYR A 279 6.88 17.17 5.81
N VAL A 280 6.93 18.25 5.04
CA VAL A 280 5.78 19.03 4.60
C VAL A 280 5.70 19.06 3.08
N PHE A 281 4.47 19.12 2.56
CA PHE A 281 4.22 19.39 1.14
C PHE A 281 3.82 20.85 0.96
N LEU A 282 4.61 21.61 0.21
CA LEU A 282 4.40 23.05 -0.02
C LEU A 282 3.58 23.36 -1.29
N GLY A 283 3.09 22.32 -1.98
CA GLY A 283 2.28 22.40 -3.19
C GLY A 283 3.04 22.02 -4.46
N ASP A 284 4.35 22.21 -4.48
CA ASP A 284 5.25 21.87 -5.60
C ASP A 284 6.41 20.98 -5.18
N CYS A 285 6.82 20.99 -3.92
CA CYS A 285 7.91 20.20 -3.39
C CYS A 285 7.61 19.61 -2.00
N LEU A 286 8.35 18.55 -1.66
CA LEU A 286 8.41 17.98 -0.31
C LEU A 286 9.71 18.43 0.35
N LYS A 287 9.62 19.00 1.55
CA LYS A 287 10.78 19.45 2.34
C LYS A 287 10.73 18.94 3.78
N PRO A 288 11.88 18.61 4.41
CA PRO A 288 11.95 18.43 5.85
C PRO A 288 11.49 19.70 6.56
N VAL A 289 10.75 19.58 7.66
CA VAL A 289 10.32 20.73 8.46
C VAL A 289 11.24 20.98 9.64
N GLY A 290 11.75 22.21 9.73
CA GLY A 290 12.62 22.68 10.80
C GLY A 290 11.86 23.41 11.89
N ILE A 291 10.95 22.74 12.58
CA ILE A 291 10.22 23.33 13.73
C ILE A 291 10.30 22.38 14.93
N PRO A 292 10.40 22.89 16.18
CA PRO A 292 10.33 22.05 17.36
C PRO A 292 9.08 21.17 17.37
N GLY A 293 9.22 19.92 17.81
CA GLY A 293 8.13 18.93 17.76
C GLY A 293 6.87 19.36 18.51
N ASP A 294 7.02 20.06 19.63
CA ASP A 294 5.93 20.62 20.43
C ASP A 294 5.24 21.83 19.78
N TRP A 295 5.84 22.40 18.72
CA TRP A 295 5.25 23.48 17.93
C TRP A 295 4.70 23.00 16.57
N LEU A 296 4.71 21.69 16.28
CA LEU A 296 4.20 21.15 15.01
C LEU A 296 2.72 21.50 14.75
N SER A 297 1.92 21.66 15.80
CA SER A 297 0.53 22.12 15.70
C SER A 297 0.38 23.52 15.11
N LEU A 298 1.45 24.35 15.18
CA LEU A 298 1.51 25.67 14.56
C LEU A 298 1.24 25.59 13.05
N LEU A 299 1.61 24.48 12.42
CA LEU A 299 1.44 24.31 10.97
C LEU A 299 -0.03 24.30 10.52
N GLN A 300 -0.97 24.05 11.43
CA GLN A 300 -2.41 24.06 11.16
C GLN A 300 -3.13 25.24 11.80
N GLN A 301 -2.70 25.64 12.99
CA GLN A 301 -3.40 26.65 13.76
C GLN A 301 -2.46 27.46 14.65
N PRO A 302 -2.80 28.71 14.98
CA PRO A 302 -2.04 29.51 15.93
C PRO A 302 -1.93 28.83 17.30
N LEU A 303 -0.80 29.04 17.96
CA LEU A 303 -0.54 28.61 19.33
C LEU A 303 -0.64 29.78 20.28
N ASP A 304 -1.41 29.62 21.35
CA ASP A 304 -1.48 30.57 22.45
C ASP A 304 -0.66 30.04 23.62
N ILE A 305 0.38 30.78 23.97
CA ILE A 305 1.34 30.46 25.04
C ILE A 305 0.95 31.27 26.27
N LYS A 306 0.83 30.58 27.40
CA LYS A 306 0.44 31.21 28.66
C LYS A 306 1.51 32.19 29.12
N ARG A 307 1.07 33.26 29.80
CA ARG A 307 1.95 34.32 30.33
C ARG A 307 3.14 33.77 31.13
N GLU A 308 2.92 32.72 31.93
CA GLU A 308 3.95 32.05 32.74
C GLU A 308 5.05 31.35 31.92
N GLU A 309 4.74 30.97 30.68
CA GLU A 309 5.64 30.26 29.75
C GLU A 309 6.30 31.19 28.73
N VAL A 310 5.89 32.47 28.67
CA VAL A 310 6.39 33.44 27.68
C VAL A 310 7.91 33.63 27.74
N PRO A 311 8.56 33.86 28.91
CA PRO A 311 10.01 34.07 28.93
C PRO A 311 10.80 32.87 28.39
N ALA A 312 10.38 31.66 28.76
CA ALA A 312 11.00 30.42 28.27
C ALA A 312 10.79 30.25 26.76
N THR A 313 9.58 30.55 26.27
CA THR A 313 9.24 30.46 24.85
C THR A 313 10.03 31.46 24.01
N LEU A 314 10.19 32.71 24.47
CA LEU A 314 10.99 33.71 23.77
C LEU A 314 12.46 33.28 23.65
N HIS A 315 13.05 32.74 24.72
CA HIS A 315 14.43 32.24 24.65
C HIS A 315 14.56 31.07 23.65
N ARG A 316 13.55 30.19 23.58
CA ARG A 316 13.51 29.12 22.59
C ARG A 316 13.37 29.65 21.16
N LEU A 317 12.54 30.67 20.94
CA LEU A 317 12.37 31.32 19.63
C LEU A 317 13.68 31.94 19.15
N GLU A 318 14.42 32.64 20.02
CA GLU A 318 15.73 33.21 19.67
C GLU A 318 16.75 32.13 19.25
N ARG A 319 16.80 31.02 19.99
CA ARG A 319 17.70 29.89 19.63
C ARG A 319 17.29 29.24 18.32
N TRP A 320 15.99 29.04 18.12
CA TRP A 320 15.45 28.43 16.91
C TRP A 320 15.66 29.32 15.67
N ALA A 321 15.41 30.62 15.79
CA ALA A 321 15.75 31.59 14.75
C ALA A 321 17.26 31.59 14.44
N GLY A 322 18.11 31.51 15.48
CA GLY A 322 19.57 31.43 15.32
C GLY A 322 20.08 30.13 14.68
N SER A 323 19.29 29.05 14.70
CA SER A 323 19.62 27.76 14.06
C SER A 323 19.20 27.66 12.59
N GLY A 324 18.54 28.70 12.06
CA GLY A 324 18.05 28.72 10.69
C GLY A 324 17.60 30.12 10.26
N PHE A 325 18.53 31.06 10.12
CA PHE A 325 18.36 32.31 9.37
C PHE A 325 19.72 32.84 8.90
N PRO A 326 19.80 33.57 7.77
CA PRO A 326 20.56 34.82 7.73
C PRO A 326 19.91 35.91 8.59
#